data_AF-A0AAW0M0Z0-F1
#
_entry.id   AF-A0AAW0M0Z0-F1
#
_cell.length_a   1.000
_cell.length_b   1.000
_cell.length_c   1.000
_cell.angle_alpha   90.00
_cell.angle_beta   90.00
_cell.angle_gamma   90.00
#
_symmetry.space_group_name_H-M   'P 1'
#
loop_
_entity.id
_entity.type
_entity.pdbx_description
1 polymer ?
#
loop_
_entity_poly.entity_id
_entity_poly.type
_entity_poly.pdbx_seq_one_letter_code
_entity_poly.pdbx_strand_id
1 'polypeptide(L)'
;LKGRDVILKGALWRVGDGNQIRIWGDNWLPSKPAAKISTPILFGQENSCVGVLINPATRSWRNDVIDHVFSIQEAEIIKNIPLSSTNQPDKLIWPFTPSGNYSVKSGYRFLHENAEQSQSSTHVSAYWKEVWSMAVPGKIKNFVWRASREALPVRKNLCRRKITQDGKCEACKEGDEDCSHALFFCSVVQVMWNSDPQWRWIAEMKGRSVKDIFERAFAEKLDAALLAFTSWGVWNRRNKIRFKEAACPLEQLLTLSKDRKTEFHSLQSTVGRQQHRRHTRWKPPDHGTYKINYDGAIFPQQGKAGIGVVVRDEVGAVLASLSQQMPLPTTVAQVEALAARRAVEFALEMGVTIVVIEGDSESICRELQDPSPSLALHGHVLQDAKCLSNSLQSVSFTHVRREGNTVAHGLARWAINWPNLTVWMEDVPPDI
;
A
#
# COMPACT_ATOMS: atom_id res chain seq x y z
N LEU A 1 -25.91 -8.65 -5.67
CA LEU A 1 -24.75 -8.77 -4.74
C LEU A 1 -23.98 -7.44 -4.72
N LYS A 2 -24.18 -6.60 -3.70
CA LYS A 2 -23.60 -5.23 -3.64
C LYS A 2 -22.06 -5.19 -3.79
N GLY A 3 -21.35 -6.24 -3.37
CA GLY A 3 -19.89 -6.33 -3.51
C GLY A 3 -19.40 -6.44 -4.96
N ARG A 4 -20.17 -7.07 -5.87
CA ARG A 4 -19.81 -7.19 -7.29
C ARG A 4 -19.78 -5.81 -7.95
N ASP A 5 -20.77 -4.97 -7.67
CA ASP A 5 -20.87 -3.63 -8.25
C ASP A 5 -19.72 -2.72 -7.79
N VAL A 6 -19.25 -2.89 -6.55
CA VAL A 6 -18.07 -2.18 -6.02
C VAL A 6 -16.81 -2.60 -6.77
N ILE A 7 -16.64 -3.89 -6.99
CA ILE A 7 -15.49 -4.42 -7.74
C ILE A 7 -15.53 -3.88 -9.17
N LEU A 8 -16.66 -3.97 -9.87
CA LEU A 8 -16.79 -3.48 -11.24
C LEU A 8 -16.56 -1.96 -11.36
N LYS A 9 -16.98 -1.18 -10.35
CA LYS A 9 -16.73 0.27 -10.32
C LYS A 9 -15.28 0.64 -10.06
N GLY A 10 -14.56 -0.12 -9.24
CA GLY A 10 -13.17 0.17 -8.87
C GLY A 10 -12.13 -0.56 -9.73
N ALA A 11 -12.54 -1.59 -10.47
CA ALA A 11 -11.63 -2.35 -11.31
C ALA A 11 -11.16 -1.52 -12.51
N LEU A 12 -9.95 -1.84 -12.96
CA LEU A 12 -9.29 -1.24 -14.11
C LEU A 12 -8.93 -2.37 -15.08
N TRP A 13 -9.15 -2.15 -16.37
CA TRP A 13 -8.64 -3.02 -17.42
C TRP A 13 -7.17 -2.72 -17.68
N ARG A 14 -6.34 -3.76 -17.60
CA ARG A 14 -4.97 -3.75 -18.09
C ARG A 14 -5.00 -4.21 -19.55
N VAL A 15 -4.60 -3.30 -20.43
CA VAL A 15 -4.58 -3.53 -21.88
C VAL A 15 -3.57 -4.62 -22.24
N GLY A 16 -4.03 -5.64 -22.94
CA GLY A 16 -3.24 -6.69 -23.58
C GLY A 16 -3.31 -6.54 -25.10
N ASP A 17 -4.26 -7.24 -25.74
CA ASP A 17 -4.57 -7.12 -27.16
C ASP A 17 -5.62 -6.04 -27.45
N GLY A 18 -6.32 -5.57 -26.41
CA GLY A 18 -7.32 -4.51 -26.47
C GLY A 18 -8.64 -4.93 -27.10
N ASN A 19 -8.85 -6.23 -27.38
CA ASN A 19 -10.02 -6.72 -28.10
C ASN A 19 -11.27 -6.84 -27.20
N GLN A 20 -11.11 -6.85 -25.87
CA GLN A 20 -12.20 -6.96 -24.90
C GLN A 20 -12.53 -5.63 -24.21
N ILE A 21 -11.75 -4.58 -24.47
CA ILE A 21 -11.86 -3.28 -23.80
C ILE A 21 -12.50 -2.29 -24.75
N ARG A 22 -13.70 -1.79 -24.43
CA ARG A 22 -14.32 -0.70 -25.19
C ARG A 22 -13.67 0.63 -24.84
N ILE A 23 -13.30 1.40 -25.86
CA ILE A 23 -12.55 2.65 -25.70
C ILE A 23 -13.26 3.61 -24.73
N TRP A 24 -14.54 3.90 -24.95
CA TRP A 24 -15.30 4.86 -24.13
C TRP A 24 -16.12 4.23 -23.00
N GLY A 25 -16.44 2.93 -23.11
CA GLY A 25 -17.36 2.26 -22.18
C GLY A 25 -16.69 1.82 -20.87
N ASP A 26 -15.44 1.37 -20.98
CA ASP A 26 -14.74 0.64 -19.92
C ASP A 26 -13.63 1.48 -19.29
N ASN A 27 -13.24 1.13 -18.06
CA ASN A 27 -12.20 1.83 -17.31
C ASN A 27 -10.85 1.20 -17.58
N TRP A 28 -9.99 1.83 -18.39
CA TRP A 28 -8.67 1.29 -18.77
C TRP A 28 -7.54 2.33 -18.74
N LEU A 29 -7.86 3.60 -18.48
CA LEU A 29 -6.85 4.64 -18.28
C LEU A 29 -6.33 4.61 -16.83
N PRO A 30 -5.02 4.46 -16.61
CA PRO A 30 -4.45 4.40 -15.27
C PRO A 30 -4.26 5.82 -14.69
N SER A 31 -5.37 6.53 -14.45
CA SER A 31 -5.38 7.88 -13.86
C SER A 31 -5.89 7.89 -12.42
N LYS A 32 -5.58 8.96 -11.66
CA LYS A 32 -6.18 9.25 -10.35
C LYS A 32 -6.86 10.63 -10.38
N PRO A 33 -8.19 10.73 -10.20
CA PRO A 33 -9.16 9.63 -10.06
C PRO A 33 -9.26 8.79 -11.34
N ALA A 34 -9.79 7.56 -11.22
CA ALA A 34 -10.02 6.69 -12.38
C ALA A 34 -10.99 7.40 -13.33
N ALA A 35 -10.48 7.86 -14.46
CA ALA A 35 -11.22 8.65 -15.42
C ALA A 35 -11.65 7.76 -16.57
N LYS A 36 -12.95 7.80 -16.89
CA LYS A 36 -13.40 7.39 -18.21
C LYS A 36 -12.96 8.44 -19.22
N ILE A 37 -12.77 8.02 -20.46
CA ILE A 37 -12.52 8.93 -21.57
C ILE A 37 -13.67 9.93 -21.64
N SER A 38 -13.30 11.21 -21.57
CA SER A 38 -14.18 12.37 -21.60
C SER A 38 -14.33 12.93 -23.01
N THR A 39 -13.37 12.64 -23.90
CA THR A 39 -13.46 13.05 -25.31
C THR A 39 -14.74 12.48 -25.96
N PRO A 40 -15.54 13.31 -26.66
CA PRO A 40 -16.79 12.87 -27.27
C PRO A 40 -16.63 11.65 -28.16
N ILE A 41 -17.60 10.74 -28.05
CA ILE A 41 -17.63 9.54 -28.88
C ILE A 41 -17.86 9.96 -30.34
N LEU A 42 -17.04 9.44 -31.25
CA LEU A 42 -17.25 9.61 -32.67
C LEU A 42 -18.47 8.80 -33.11
N PHE A 43 -19.35 9.40 -33.90
CA PHE A 43 -20.60 8.76 -34.36
C PHE A 43 -20.31 7.41 -35.03
N GLY A 44 -20.97 6.34 -34.57
CA GLY A 44 -20.79 4.99 -35.10
C GLY A 44 -19.56 4.24 -34.59
N GLN A 45 -18.82 4.78 -33.61
CA GLN A 45 -17.65 4.15 -32.98
C GLN A 45 -17.90 3.78 -31.50
N GLU A 46 -19.16 3.71 -31.06
CA GLU A 46 -19.53 3.52 -29.64
C GLU A 46 -19.03 2.18 -29.07
N ASN A 47 -18.86 1.19 -29.94
CA ASN A 47 -18.43 -0.16 -29.58
C ASN A 47 -16.98 -0.47 -29.98
N SER A 48 -16.23 0.52 -30.46
CA SER A 48 -14.85 0.31 -30.88
C SER A 48 -13.98 -0.07 -29.67
N CYS A 49 -13.16 -1.11 -29.87
CA CYS A 49 -12.30 -1.68 -28.85
C CYS A 49 -10.89 -1.08 -28.94
N VAL A 50 -10.16 -1.06 -27.82
CA VAL A 50 -8.81 -0.48 -27.72
C VAL A 50 -7.83 -1.11 -28.71
N GLY A 51 -8.06 -2.35 -29.13
CA GLY A 51 -7.26 -3.04 -30.14
C GLY A 51 -7.10 -2.27 -31.46
N VAL A 52 -8.06 -1.41 -31.85
CA VAL A 52 -7.96 -0.59 -33.07
C VAL A 52 -6.89 0.51 -32.97
N LEU A 53 -6.55 0.91 -31.75
CA LEU A 53 -5.50 1.89 -31.45
C LEU A 53 -4.11 1.24 -31.43
N ILE A 54 -4.03 -0.08 -31.52
CA ILE A 54 -2.79 -0.86 -31.48
C ILE A 54 -2.41 -1.26 -32.91
N ASN A 55 -1.13 -1.13 -33.25
CA ASN A 55 -0.59 -1.70 -34.48
C ASN A 55 -0.32 -3.21 -34.26
N PRO A 56 -0.98 -4.12 -35.01
CA PRO A 56 -0.86 -5.55 -34.79
C PRO A 56 0.54 -6.10 -35.13
N ALA A 57 1.28 -5.45 -36.01
CA ALA A 57 2.61 -5.90 -36.44
C ALA A 57 3.71 -5.45 -35.46
N THR A 58 3.68 -4.17 -35.05
CA THR A 58 4.72 -3.60 -34.18
C THR A 58 4.40 -3.66 -32.69
N ARG A 59 3.15 -4.02 -32.32
CA ARG A 59 2.64 -3.98 -30.95
C ARG A 59 2.83 -2.62 -30.27
N SER A 60 2.79 -1.55 -31.06
CA SER A 60 2.90 -0.16 -30.61
C SER A 60 1.57 0.57 -30.75
N TRP A 61 1.40 1.65 -30.00
CA TRP A 61 0.28 2.57 -30.17
C TRP A 61 0.32 3.24 -31.55
N ARG A 62 -0.85 3.43 -32.16
CA ARG A 62 -1.04 4.24 -33.37
C ARG A 62 -1.15 5.71 -32.96
N ASN A 63 0.00 6.34 -32.77
CA ASN A 63 0.10 7.71 -32.24
C ASN A 63 -0.70 8.71 -33.07
N ASP A 64 -0.67 8.56 -34.40
CA ASP A 64 -1.46 9.35 -35.34
C ASP A 64 -2.96 9.26 -35.03
N VAL A 65 -3.52 8.05 -34.89
CA VAL A 65 -4.94 7.86 -34.59
C VAL A 65 -5.28 8.44 -33.21
N ILE A 66 -4.44 8.18 -32.22
CA ILE A 66 -4.67 8.64 -30.85
C ILE A 66 -4.69 10.17 -30.77
N ASP A 67 -3.74 10.84 -31.42
CA ASP A 67 -3.62 12.30 -31.38
C ASP A 67 -4.76 13.03 -32.11
N HIS A 68 -5.42 12.37 -33.07
CA HIS A 68 -6.60 12.93 -33.75
C HIS A 68 -7.91 12.66 -33.00
N VAL A 69 -8.00 11.55 -32.26
CA VAL A 69 -9.25 11.07 -31.65
C VAL A 69 -9.42 11.58 -30.23
N PHE A 70 -8.36 11.73 -29.45
CA PHE A 70 -8.43 12.05 -28.02
C PHE A 70 -7.91 13.46 -27.71
N SER A 71 -8.35 14.02 -26.59
CA SER A 71 -7.74 15.23 -26.04
C SER A 71 -6.24 15.02 -25.78
N ILE A 72 -5.45 16.11 -25.82
CA ILE A 72 -3.99 16.05 -25.61
C ILE A 72 -3.62 15.30 -24.33
N GLN A 73 -4.35 15.55 -23.24
CA GLN A 73 -4.11 14.93 -21.94
C GLN A 73 -4.40 13.42 -21.96
N GLU A 74 -5.51 12.99 -22.56
CA GLU A 74 -5.86 11.57 -22.68
C GLU A 74 -4.93 10.84 -23.64
N ALA A 75 -4.58 11.47 -24.77
CA ALA A 75 -3.64 10.94 -25.73
C ALA A 75 -2.27 10.65 -25.08
N GLU A 76 -1.75 11.58 -24.26
CA GLU A 76 -0.52 11.38 -23.51
C GLU A 76 -0.63 10.19 -22.54
N ILE A 77 -1.73 10.08 -21.79
CA ILE A 77 -1.94 8.96 -20.87
C ILE A 77 -1.97 7.63 -21.64
N ILE A 78 -2.71 7.56 -22.75
CA ILE A 78 -2.82 6.35 -23.58
C ILE A 78 -1.44 5.93 -24.08
N LYS A 79 -0.69 6.86 -24.68
CA LYS A 79 0.64 6.61 -25.24
C LYS A 79 1.64 6.15 -24.18
N ASN A 80 1.44 6.53 -22.91
CA ASN A 80 2.30 6.12 -21.79
C ASN A 80 1.92 4.75 -21.18
N ILE A 81 0.81 4.12 -21.59
CA ILE A 81 0.47 2.76 -21.16
C ILE A 81 1.43 1.80 -21.87
N PRO A 82 2.27 1.03 -21.13
CA PRO A 82 3.17 0.08 -21.76
C PRO A 82 2.38 -1.06 -22.40
N LEU A 83 2.67 -1.37 -23.66
CA LEU A 83 2.13 -2.54 -24.36
C LEU A 83 3.07 -3.74 -24.20
N SER A 84 2.47 -4.93 -24.26
CA SER A 84 3.20 -6.19 -24.29
C SER A 84 3.73 -6.45 -25.70
N SER A 85 5.01 -6.85 -25.79
CA SER A 85 5.63 -7.28 -27.06
C SER A 85 5.08 -8.63 -27.54
N THR A 86 4.48 -9.40 -26.63
CA THR A 86 3.76 -10.64 -26.95
C THR A 86 2.25 -10.41 -27.02
N ASN A 87 1.52 -11.37 -27.61
CA ASN A 87 0.06 -11.32 -27.64
C ASN A 87 -0.52 -11.78 -26.29
N GLN A 88 -0.78 -10.83 -25.39
CA GLN A 88 -1.35 -11.08 -24.07
C GLN A 88 -2.85 -10.73 -24.05
N PRO A 89 -3.70 -11.51 -23.35
CA PRO A 89 -5.10 -11.17 -23.21
C PRO A 89 -5.30 -9.98 -22.27
N ASP A 90 -6.34 -9.19 -22.55
CA ASP A 90 -6.84 -8.16 -21.62
C ASP A 90 -7.18 -8.75 -20.25
N LYS A 91 -6.84 -8.03 -19.16
CA LYS A 91 -7.15 -8.49 -17.80
C LYS A 91 -7.79 -7.40 -16.94
N LEU A 92 -8.76 -7.80 -16.14
CA LEU A 92 -9.34 -6.94 -15.12
C LEU A 92 -8.50 -7.00 -13.84
N ILE A 93 -8.04 -5.85 -13.36
CA ILE A 93 -7.15 -5.72 -12.20
C ILE A 93 -7.72 -4.77 -11.15
N TRP A 94 -7.22 -4.88 -9.91
CA TRP A 94 -7.57 -3.98 -8.82
C TRP A 94 -6.45 -2.95 -8.57
N PRO A 95 -6.58 -1.70 -9.04
CA PRO A 95 -5.48 -0.73 -9.07
C PRO A 95 -5.09 -0.18 -7.69
N PHE A 96 -5.87 -0.47 -6.64
CA PHE A 96 -5.63 0.02 -5.28
C PHE A 96 -4.70 -0.88 -4.45
N THR A 97 -4.07 -1.86 -5.09
CA THR A 97 -3.09 -2.77 -4.48
C THR A 97 -1.93 -2.99 -5.44
N PRO A 98 -0.67 -3.04 -4.98
CA PRO A 98 0.49 -3.27 -5.86
C PRO A 98 0.41 -4.57 -6.67
N SER A 99 -0.13 -5.64 -6.08
CA SER A 99 -0.30 -6.94 -6.74
C SER A 99 -1.48 -7.01 -7.72
N GLY A 100 -2.30 -5.95 -7.78
CA GLY A 100 -3.55 -5.94 -8.55
C GLY A 100 -4.67 -6.82 -8.01
N ASN A 101 -4.49 -7.43 -6.83
CA ASN A 101 -5.48 -8.32 -6.21
C ASN A 101 -6.49 -7.57 -5.34
N TYR A 102 -7.78 -7.86 -5.53
CA TYR A 102 -8.82 -7.32 -4.65
C TYR A 102 -8.70 -7.86 -3.23
N SER A 103 -8.93 -6.99 -2.24
CA SER A 103 -9.15 -7.39 -0.85
C SER A 103 -10.31 -6.58 -0.27
N VAL A 104 -11.03 -7.14 0.71
CA VAL A 104 -12.11 -6.41 1.40
C VAL A 104 -11.60 -5.09 1.99
N LYS A 105 -10.36 -5.08 2.48
CA LYS A 105 -9.70 -3.88 3.03
C LYS A 105 -9.49 -2.80 1.97
N SER A 106 -8.99 -3.16 0.79
CA SER A 106 -8.77 -2.20 -0.30
C SER A 106 -10.09 -1.75 -0.93
N GLY A 107 -11.08 -2.65 -1.03
CA GLY A 107 -12.46 -2.31 -1.42
C GLY A 107 -13.14 -1.32 -0.47
N TYR A 108 -13.02 -1.54 0.84
CA TYR A 108 -13.57 -0.62 1.83
C TYR A 108 -12.90 0.76 1.79
N ARG A 109 -11.57 0.80 1.60
CA ARG A 109 -10.83 2.06 1.44
C ARG A 109 -11.30 2.84 0.21
N PHE A 110 -11.42 2.17 -0.95
CA PHE A 110 -11.95 2.76 -2.17
C PHE A 110 -13.35 3.36 -1.99
N LEU A 111 -14.23 2.67 -1.27
CA LEU A 111 -15.56 3.18 -0.96
C LEU A 111 -15.56 4.39 -0.03
N HIS A 112 -14.67 4.40 0.96
CA HIS A 112 -14.51 5.55 1.86
C HIS A 112 -13.96 6.76 1.13
N GLU A 113 -12.90 6.60 0.34
CA GLU A 113 -12.29 7.70 -0.42
C GLU A 113 -13.27 8.32 -1.44
N ASN A 114 -14.10 7.51 -2.11
CA ASN A 114 -15.15 8.00 -2.99
C ASN A 114 -16.33 8.67 -2.25
N ALA A 115 -16.66 8.20 -1.04
CA ALA A 115 -17.68 8.83 -0.22
C ALA A 115 -17.20 10.17 0.36
N GLU A 116 -15.91 10.28 0.71
CA GLU A 116 -15.26 11.51 1.18
C GLU A 116 -15.15 12.59 0.08
N GLN A 117 -15.03 12.21 -1.20
CA GLN A 117 -15.16 13.19 -2.31
C GLN A 117 -16.58 13.76 -2.44
N SER A 118 -17.60 13.08 -1.91
CA SER A 118 -19.00 13.53 -1.93
C SER A 118 -19.45 14.19 -0.61
N GLN A 119 -18.60 14.16 0.43
CA GLN A 119 -18.85 14.81 1.72
C GLN A 119 -17.58 15.55 2.15
N SER A 120 -17.56 16.86 1.95
CA SER A 120 -16.59 17.71 2.62
C SER A 120 -16.68 17.46 4.12
N SER A 121 -15.51 17.20 4.73
CA SER A 121 -15.25 16.85 6.14
C SER A 121 -15.19 15.34 6.48
N THR A 122 -13.98 14.80 6.52
CA THR A 122 -13.25 14.72 7.79
C THR A 122 -11.80 14.32 7.55
N HIS A 123 -10.89 15.25 7.84
CA HIS A 123 -9.55 14.93 8.32
C HIS A 123 -9.64 13.69 9.23
N VAL A 124 -8.81 12.66 9.04
CA VAL A 124 -8.62 11.64 10.09
C VAL A 124 -8.35 12.39 11.38
N SER A 125 -9.37 12.43 12.25
CA SER A 125 -9.38 13.31 13.42
C SER A 125 -8.07 13.12 14.18
N ALA A 126 -7.39 14.22 14.54
CA ALA A 126 -6.12 14.17 15.26
C ALA A 126 -6.19 13.22 16.47
N TYR A 127 -7.36 13.17 17.12
CA TYR A 127 -7.73 12.21 18.15
C TYR A 127 -7.41 10.74 17.80
N TRP A 128 -7.76 10.26 16.60
CA TRP A 128 -7.53 8.87 16.23
C TRP A 128 -6.04 8.56 16.06
N LYS A 129 -5.24 9.52 15.58
CA LYS A 129 -3.78 9.35 15.51
C LYS A 129 -3.20 9.14 16.91
N GLU A 130 -3.64 9.92 17.89
CA GLU A 130 -3.24 9.77 19.30
C GLU A 130 -3.69 8.42 19.90
N VAL A 131 -4.95 8.01 19.67
CA VAL A 131 -5.43 6.71 20.17
C VAL A 131 -4.59 5.54 19.63
N TRP A 132 -4.21 5.60 18.35
CA TRP A 132 -3.42 4.54 17.71
C TRP A 132 -1.92 4.63 18.03
N SER A 133 -1.40 5.80 18.43
CA SER A 133 0.01 5.98 18.83
C SER A 133 0.29 5.52 20.27
N MET A 134 -0.74 5.45 21.14
CA MET A 134 -0.58 5.04 22.55
C MET A 134 0.27 3.77 22.74
N ALA A 135 1.14 3.79 23.74
CA ALA A 135 1.95 2.63 24.14
C ALA A 135 1.15 1.65 25.01
N VAL A 136 0.13 1.01 24.43
CA VAL A 136 -0.72 0.00 25.06
C VAL A 136 -0.97 -1.18 24.11
N PRO A 137 -1.36 -2.38 24.60
CA PRO A 137 -1.73 -3.51 23.75
C PRO A 137 -2.82 -3.17 22.72
N GLY A 138 -2.76 -3.77 21.53
CA GLY A 138 -3.73 -3.52 20.46
C GLY A 138 -5.20 -3.75 20.86
N LYS A 139 -5.45 -4.72 21.76
CA LYS A 139 -6.78 -4.96 22.34
C LYS A 139 -7.32 -3.78 23.14
N ILE A 140 -6.44 -3.05 23.85
CA ILE A 140 -6.80 -1.86 24.62
C ILE A 140 -7.05 -0.67 23.69
N LYS A 141 -6.23 -0.51 22.63
CA LYS A 141 -6.50 0.50 21.58
C LYS A 141 -7.88 0.30 20.94
N ASN A 142 -8.20 -0.95 20.59
CA ASN A 142 -9.51 -1.28 20.03
C ASN A 142 -10.65 -1.02 21.02
N PHE A 143 -10.44 -1.34 22.31
CA PHE A 143 -11.38 -1.03 23.37
C PHE A 143 -11.65 0.48 23.49
N VAL A 144 -10.61 1.31 23.57
CA VAL A 144 -10.74 2.78 23.63
C VAL A 144 -11.49 3.29 22.40
N TRP A 145 -11.13 2.81 21.21
CA TRP A 145 -11.85 3.17 19.97
C TRP A 145 -13.34 2.82 20.03
N ARG A 146 -13.71 1.65 20.55
CA ARG A 146 -15.12 1.25 20.72
C ARG A 146 -15.84 2.11 21.76
N ALA A 147 -15.18 2.39 22.88
CA ALA A 147 -15.72 3.21 23.95
C ALA A 147 -16.01 4.64 23.46
N SER A 148 -15.06 5.26 22.76
CA SER A 148 -15.19 6.62 22.20
C SER A 148 -16.21 6.75 21.08
N ARG A 149 -16.69 5.63 20.52
CA ARG A 149 -17.75 5.59 19.50
C ARG A 149 -19.10 5.11 20.04
N GLU A 150 -19.27 5.02 21.36
CA GLU A 150 -20.48 4.46 21.99
C GLU A 150 -20.85 3.07 21.40
N ALA A 151 -19.84 2.22 21.21
CA ALA A 151 -19.98 0.90 20.59
C ALA A 151 -19.83 -0.26 21.59
N LEU A 152 -19.57 0.01 22.87
CA LEU A 152 -19.55 -1.03 23.90
C LEU A 152 -20.98 -1.51 24.22
N PRO A 153 -21.16 -2.80 24.58
CA PRO A 153 -22.45 -3.37 24.97
C PRO A 153 -22.88 -2.97 26.40
N VAL A 154 -22.95 -1.67 26.65
CA VAL A 154 -23.54 -1.06 27.86
C VAL A 154 -25.07 -1.10 27.78
N ARG A 155 -25.77 -1.00 28.92
CA ARG A 155 -27.23 -1.20 28.98
C ARG A 155 -28.01 -0.27 28.05
N LYS A 156 -27.64 1.02 27.95
CA LYS A 156 -28.28 1.96 27.00
C LYS A 156 -28.16 1.49 25.55
N ASN A 157 -26.99 1.00 25.14
CA ASN A 157 -26.76 0.50 23.78
C ASN A 157 -27.47 -0.82 23.50
N LEU A 158 -27.56 -1.71 24.49
CA LEU A 158 -28.30 -2.96 24.38
C LEU A 158 -29.82 -2.69 24.31
N CYS A 159 -30.33 -1.70 25.05
CA CYS A 159 -31.72 -1.25 24.99
C CYS A 159 -32.05 -0.68 23.61
N ARG A 160 -31.18 0.20 23.07
CA ARG A 160 -31.30 0.73 21.70
C ARG A 160 -31.35 -0.37 20.62
N ARG A 161 -30.68 -1.50 20.87
CA ARG A 161 -30.68 -2.68 19.97
C ARG A 161 -31.79 -3.69 20.28
N LYS A 162 -32.74 -3.35 21.16
CA LYS A 162 -33.86 -4.20 21.57
C LYS A 162 -33.44 -5.55 22.19
N ILE A 163 -32.25 -5.61 22.82
CA ILE A 163 -31.74 -6.80 23.52
C ILE A 163 -32.20 -6.82 24.99
N THR A 164 -32.40 -5.66 25.60
CA THR A 164 -32.91 -5.46 26.96
C THR A 164 -33.99 -4.39 26.94
N GLN A 165 -34.92 -4.43 27.89
CA GLN A 165 -35.97 -3.43 28.04
C GLN A 165 -35.55 -2.24 28.90
N ASP A 166 -34.57 -2.43 29.79
CA ASP A 166 -34.06 -1.39 30.69
C ASP A 166 -32.62 -0.97 30.31
N GLY A 167 -32.41 0.36 30.27
CA GLY A 167 -31.15 1.03 30.02
C GLY A 167 -30.33 1.33 31.29
N LYS A 168 -30.90 1.13 32.48
CA LYS A 168 -30.27 1.45 33.76
C LYS A 168 -29.01 0.63 34.05
N CYS A 169 -28.07 1.28 34.73
CA CYS A 169 -26.84 0.67 35.23
C CYS A 169 -27.15 -0.42 36.27
N GLU A 170 -26.61 -1.63 36.07
CA GLU A 170 -26.80 -2.74 37.00
C GLU A 170 -26.08 -2.53 38.34
N ALA A 171 -25.01 -1.72 38.34
CA ALA A 171 -24.18 -1.50 39.51
C ALA A 171 -24.78 -0.45 40.46
N CYS A 172 -25.03 0.78 39.98
CA CYS A 172 -25.58 1.85 40.82
C CYS A 172 -27.10 1.97 40.79
N LYS A 173 -27.77 1.50 39.72
CA LYS A 173 -29.23 1.63 39.50
C LYS A 173 -29.78 3.06 39.43
N GLU A 174 -28.92 4.08 39.40
CA GLU A 174 -29.29 5.50 39.47
C GLU A 174 -29.68 6.13 38.12
N GLY A 175 -29.27 5.55 36.98
CA GLY A 175 -29.57 6.09 35.66
C GLY A 175 -29.13 5.19 34.50
N ASP A 176 -29.39 5.64 33.27
CA ASP A 176 -28.99 4.93 32.05
C ASP A 176 -27.47 4.79 31.95
N GLU A 177 -27.01 3.60 31.58
CA GLU A 177 -25.59 3.28 31.44
C GLU A 177 -25.15 3.44 29.99
N ASP A 178 -24.53 4.59 29.68
CA ASP A 178 -23.70 4.77 28.48
C ASP A 178 -22.22 4.42 28.76
N CYS A 179 -21.34 4.55 27.76
CA CYS A 179 -19.94 4.17 27.94
C CYS A 179 -19.22 5.03 28.98
N SER A 180 -19.52 6.33 29.06
CA SER A 180 -18.87 7.20 30.04
C SER A 180 -19.35 6.92 31.46
N HIS A 181 -20.64 6.62 31.65
CA HIS A 181 -21.16 6.15 32.94
C HIS A 181 -20.52 4.82 33.36
N ALA A 182 -20.49 3.82 32.47
CA ALA A 182 -19.95 2.50 32.78
C ALA A 182 -18.46 2.52 33.18
N LEU A 183 -17.69 3.45 32.62
CA LEU A 183 -16.23 3.50 32.81
C LEU A 183 -15.80 4.52 33.87
N PHE A 184 -16.50 5.65 34.01
CA PHE A 184 -16.02 6.80 34.79
C PHE A 184 -17.03 7.32 35.82
N PHE A 185 -18.33 7.39 35.47
CA PHE A 185 -19.31 8.13 36.26
C PHE A 185 -20.27 7.29 37.11
N CYS A 186 -20.18 5.96 37.06
CA CYS A 186 -20.90 5.10 37.98
C CYS A 186 -20.42 5.32 39.41
N SER A 187 -21.33 5.56 40.36
CA SER A 187 -21.00 5.84 41.78
C SER A 187 -20.12 4.75 42.40
N VAL A 188 -20.28 3.48 41.99
CA VAL A 188 -19.42 2.37 42.39
C VAL A 188 -17.97 2.55 41.92
N VAL A 189 -17.75 2.95 40.67
CA VAL A 189 -16.41 3.05 40.07
C VAL A 189 -15.73 4.39 40.40
N GLN A 190 -16.51 5.45 40.62
CA GLN A 190 -16.01 6.78 40.97
C GLN A 190 -15.15 6.79 42.24
N VAL A 191 -15.47 5.94 43.23
CA VAL A 191 -14.67 5.82 44.46
C VAL A 191 -13.20 5.53 44.13
N MET A 192 -12.96 4.65 43.15
CA MET A 192 -11.61 4.30 42.70
C MET A 192 -10.95 5.42 41.93
N TRP A 193 -11.64 6.07 40.98
CA TRP A 193 -11.08 7.22 40.28
C TRP A 193 -10.74 8.39 41.24
N ASN A 194 -11.54 8.60 42.30
CA ASN A 194 -11.27 9.64 43.28
C ASN A 194 -10.16 9.30 44.29
N SER A 195 -9.80 8.02 44.41
CA SER A 195 -8.78 7.55 45.35
C SER A 195 -7.35 7.94 44.95
N ASP A 196 -7.09 8.14 43.66
CA ASP A 196 -5.78 8.56 43.15
C ASP A 196 -5.88 10.03 42.68
N PRO A 197 -5.10 10.97 43.27
CA PRO A 197 -5.15 12.39 42.93
C PRO A 197 -5.01 12.69 41.43
N GLN A 198 -4.28 11.85 40.69
CA GLN A 198 -4.06 12.04 39.25
C GLN A 198 -5.34 11.95 38.41
N TRP A 199 -6.44 11.40 38.95
CA TRP A 199 -7.70 11.16 38.24
C TRP A 199 -8.86 12.03 38.72
N ARG A 200 -8.66 12.91 39.72
CA ARG A 200 -9.74 13.73 40.29
C ARG A 200 -10.43 14.64 39.27
N TRP A 201 -9.69 15.09 38.26
CA TRP A 201 -10.22 15.89 37.15
C TRP A 201 -11.31 15.17 36.34
N ILE A 202 -11.38 13.82 36.39
CA ILE A 202 -12.43 13.06 35.72
C ILE A 202 -13.80 13.47 36.25
N ALA A 203 -13.93 13.79 37.55
CA ALA A 203 -15.20 14.22 38.14
C ALA A 203 -15.77 15.50 37.49
N GLU A 204 -14.90 16.41 37.04
CA GLU A 204 -15.26 17.65 36.34
C GLU A 204 -15.83 17.37 34.95
N MET A 205 -15.52 16.20 34.36
CA MET A 205 -15.96 15.79 33.03
C MET A 205 -17.34 15.14 33.04
N LYS A 206 -18.11 15.23 34.13
CA LYS A 206 -19.43 14.60 34.25
C LYS A 206 -20.35 15.03 33.10
N GLY A 207 -20.98 14.05 32.45
CA GLY A 207 -21.84 14.27 31.28
C GLY A 207 -21.09 14.35 29.94
N ARG A 208 -19.75 14.30 29.94
CA ARG A 208 -18.95 14.23 28.71
C ARG A 208 -18.78 12.79 28.23
N SER A 209 -18.48 12.66 26.94
CA SER A 209 -18.25 11.36 26.31
C SER A 209 -16.88 10.78 26.68
N VAL A 210 -16.69 9.48 26.46
CA VAL A 210 -15.36 8.85 26.61
C VAL A 210 -14.33 9.53 25.69
N LYS A 211 -14.75 9.97 24.51
CA LYS A 211 -13.90 10.71 23.57
C LYS A 211 -13.37 12.00 24.21
N ASP A 212 -14.24 12.81 24.80
CA ASP A 212 -13.86 14.08 25.45
C ASP A 212 -12.84 13.87 26.59
N ILE A 213 -13.02 12.80 27.38
CA ILE A 213 -12.13 12.46 28.50
C ILE A 213 -10.71 12.13 27.98
N PHE A 214 -10.61 11.32 26.93
CA PHE A 214 -9.32 11.02 26.31
C PHE A 214 -8.74 12.22 25.56
N GLU A 215 -9.55 13.06 24.92
CA GLU A 215 -9.09 14.30 24.28
C GLU A 215 -8.44 15.24 25.29
N ARG A 216 -9.06 15.43 26.47
CA ARG A 216 -8.45 16.20 27.57
C ARG A 216 -7.15 15.56 28.04
N ALA A 217 -7.12 14.24 28.24
CA ALA A 217 -5.92 13.53 28.65
C ALA A 217 -4.75 13.71 27.66
N PHE A 218 -5.04 13.70 26.35
CA PHE A 218 -4.02 13.97 25.33
C PHE A 218 -3.59 15.44 25.31
N ALA A 219 -4.54 16.38 25.36
CA ALA A 219 -4.27 17.81 25.30
C ALA A 219 -3.44 18.30 26.50
N GLU A 220 -3.75 17.81 27.69
CA GLU A 220 -3.06 18.14 28.94
C GLU A 220 -1.83 17.25 29.21
N LYS A 221 -1.47 16.35 28.27
CA LYS A 221 -0.35 15.41 28.38
C LYS A 221 -0.38 14.55 29.67
N LEU A 222 -1.58 14.16 30.09
CA LEU A 222 -1.79 13.25 31.20
C LEU A 222 -1.42 11.82 30.79
N ASP A 223 -1.39 10.89 31.75
CA ASP A 223 -1.06 9.49 31.50
C ASP A 223 -2.20 8.74 30.79
N ALA A 224 -2.42 9.03 29.51
CA ALA A 224 -3.47 8.43 28.69
C ALA A 224 -3.32 6.90 28.57
N ALA A 225 -2.09 6.37 28.65
CA ALA A 225 -1.84 4.94 28.65
C ALA A 225 -2.39 4.29 29.93
N LEU A 226 -2.09 4.85 31.11
CA LEU A 226 -2.62 4.35 32.37
C LEU A 226 -4.14 4.53 32.44
N LEU A 227 -4.68 5.65 31.95
CA LEU A 227 -6.12 5.87 31.81
C LEU A 227 -6.78 4.75 31.00
N ALA A 228 -6.16 4.34 29.87
CA ALA A 228 -6.64 3.26 29.02
C ALA A 228 -6.56 1.88 29.70
N PHE A 229 -5.46 1.57 30.38
CA PHE A 229 -5.31 0.33 31.16
C PHE A 229 -6.36 0.22 32.27
N THR A 230 -6.56 1.30 33.04
CA THR A 230 -7.54 1.34 34.13
C THR A 230 -8.96 1.23 33.60
N SER A 231 -9.32 1.99 32.56
CA SER A 231 -10.65 1.93 31.93
C SER A 231 -10.95 0.53 31.37
N TRP A 232 -9.96 -0.13 30.77
CA TRP A 232 -10.08 -1.50 30.30
C TRP A 232 -10.23 -2.50 31.46
N GLY A 233 -9.53 -2.26 32.57
CA GLY A 233 -9.69 -2.99 33.82
C GLY A 233 -11.12 -2.90 34.37
N VAL A 234 -11.69 -1.70 34.42
CA VAL A 234 -13.08 -1.46 34.86
C VAL A 234 -14.05 -2.24 33.98
N TRP A 235 -13.89 -2.14 32.67
CA TRP A 235 -14.73 -2.86 31.71
C TRP A 235 -14.69 -4.38 31.89
N ASN A 236 -13.49 -4.95 32.05
CA ASN A 236 -13.35 -6.39 32.29
C ASN A 236 -13.94 -6.83 33.62
N ARG A 237 -13.70 -6.05 34.70
CA ARG A 237 -14.28 -6.32 36.02
C ARG A 237 -15.80 -6.36 35.93
N ARG A 238 -16.40 -5.36 35.27
CA ARG A 238 -17.84 -5.28 35.02
C ARG A 238 -18.36 -6.53 34.28
N ASN A 239 -17.68 -6.93 33.21
CA ASN A 239 -18.10 -8.11 32.44
C ASN A 239 -18.01 -9.40 33.27
N LYS A 240 -16.94 -9.60 34.05
CA LYS A 240 -16.81 -10.76 34.95
C LYS A 240 -17.96 -10.86 35.94
N ILE A 241 -18.31 -9.75 36.61
CA ILE A 241 -19.44 -9.70 37.54
C ILE A 241 -20.74 -10.11 36.85
N ARG A 242 -20.97 -9.61 35.64
CA ARG A 242 -22.17 -9.95 34.85
C ARG A 242 -22.23 -11.43 34.46
N PHE A 243 -21.10 -12.04 34.15
CA PHE A 243 -20.99 -13.47 33.87
C PHE A 243 -20.88 -14.34 35.14
N LYS A 244 -21.06 -13.76 36.33
CA LYS A 244 -20.94 -14.44 37.64
C LYS A 244 -19.55 -15.07 37.86
N GLU A 245 -18.52 -14.50 37.25
CA GLU A 245 -17.13 -14.88 37.43
C GLU A 245 -16.48 -14.08 38.58
N ALA A 246 -15.44 -14.65 39.19
CA ALA A 246 -14.63 -13.96 40.18
C ALA A 246 -13.94 -12.72 39.57
N ALA A 247 -14.31 -11.55 40.09
CA ALA A 247 -13.78 -10.27 39.66
C ALA A 247 -12.84 -9.68 40.72
N CYS A 248 -11.80 -8.99 40.26
CA CYS A 248 -10.86 -8.30 41.15
C CYS A 248 -11.60 -7.26 42.02
N PRO A 249 -11.24 -7.12 43.32
CA PRO A 249 -11.69 -6.00 44.14
C PRO A 249 -11.39 -4.66 43.46
N LEU A 250 -12.27 -3.68 43.66
CA LEU A 250 -12.15 -2.40 42.94
C LEU A 250 -10.92 -1.62 43.42
N GLU A 251 -10.57 -1.75 44.69
CA GLU A 251 -9.46 -1.08 45.37
C GLU A 251 -8.10 -1.51 44.77
N GLN A 252 -8.01 -2.75 44.27
CA GLN A 252 -6.79 -3.30 43.68
C GLN A 252 -6.63 -2.96 42.19
N LEU A 253 -7.68 -2.43 41.55
CA LEU A 253 -7.72 -2.27 40.09
C LEU A 253 -6.68 -1.26 39.59
N LEU A 254 -6.46 -0.16 40.33
CA LEU A 254 -5.46 0.85 39.97
C LEU A 254 -4.05 0.28 40.03
N THR A 255 -3.71 -0.43 41.10
CA THR A 255 -2.41 -1.10 41.27
C THR A 255 -2.16 -2.08 40.12
N LEU A 256 -3.12 -2.97 39.84
CA LEU A 256 -3.02 -3.91 38.73
C LEU A 256 -2.89 -3.23 37.36
N SER A 257 -3.48 -2.05 37.19
CA SER A 257 -3.38 -1.28 35.95
C SER A 257 -1.99 -0.64 35.78
N LYS A 258 -1.39 -0.17 36.88
CA LYS A 258 0.01 0.29 36.93
C LYS A 258 0.97 -0.86 36.63
N ASP A 259 0.78 -2.02 37.26
CA ASP A 259 1.62 -3.21 37.05
C ASP A 259 1.58 -3.68 35.59
N ARG A 260 0.38 -3.80 35.01
CA ARG A 260 0.19 -4.19 33.60
C ARG A 260 0.82 -3.20 32.62
N LYS A 261 0.76 -1.91 32.92
CA LYS A 261 1.41 -0.89 32.11
C LYS A 261 2.93 -1.06 32.14
N THR A 262 3.50 -1.24 33.33
CA THR A 262 4.95 -1.44 33.52
C THR A 262 5.43 -2.72 32.84
N GLU A 263 4.72 -3.84 33.03
CA GLU A 263 4.99 -5.10 32.35
C GLU A 263 5.00 -4.92 30.83
N PHE A 264 3.98 -4.29 30.26
CA PHE A 264 3.90 -4.04 28.82
C PHE A 264 5.07 -3.21 28.30
N HIS A 265 5.47 -2.16 29.02
CA HIS A 265 6.62 -1.34 28.61
C HIS A 265 7.95 -2.11 28.68
N SER A 266 8.14 -2.95 29.70
CA SER A 266 9.36 -3.77 29.85
C SER A 266 9.55 -4.77 28.70
N LEU A 267 8.45 -5.26 28.13
CA LEU A 267 8.46 -6.14 26.96
C LEU A 267 8.71 -5.41 25.64
N GLN A 268 8.52 -4.09 25.59
CA GLN A 268 8.79 -3.29 24.39
C GLN A 268 10.22 -2.77 24.32
N SER A 269 10.87 -2.50 25.45
CA SER A 269 12.25 -1.99 25.51
C SER A 269 13.31 -3.03 25.11
N THR A 270 12.98 -4.32 25.09
CA THR A 270 13.89 -5.41 24.69
C THR A 270 13.99 -5.63 23.18
N VAL A 271 13.18 -4.96 22.35
CA VAL A 271 13.25 -5.05 20.88
C VAL A 271 14.05 -3.87 20.31
N GLY A 272 15.25 -3.64 20.86
CA GLY A 272 16.27 -2.85 20.20
C GLY A 272 16.87 -3.65 19.06
N ARG A 273 16.23 -3.67 17.89
CA ARG A 273 16.76 -4.32 16.69
C ARG A 273 17.98 -3.51 16.21
N GLN A 274 19.16 -3.78 16.77
CA GLN A 274 20.43 -3.34 16.21
C GLN A 274 20.60 -4.04 14.85
N GLN A 275 20.09 -3.42 13.79
CA GLN A 275 20.50 -3.78 12.44
C GLN A 275 21.95 -3.34 12.26
N HIS A 276 22.88 -4.26 12.51
CA HIS A 276 24.22 -4.15 11.95
C HIS A 276 24.07 -3.95 10.43
N ARG A 277 24.36 -2.73 9.96
CA ARG A 277 24.46 -2.40 8.53
C ARG A 277 25.62 -3.22 7.95
N ARG A 278 25.32 -4.43 7.45
CA ARG A 278 26.25 -5.13 6.57
C ARG A 278 26.30 -4.34 5.26
N HIS A 279 27.41 -3.63 5.03
CA HIS A 279 27.75 -3.07 3.72
C HIS A 279 27.68 -4.21 2.69
N THR A 280 26.73 -4.12 1.76
CA THR A 280 26.54 -5.15 0.73
C THR A 280 27.31 -4.66 -0.49
N ARG A 281 28.53 -5.17 -0.70
CA ARG A 281 29.31 -4.91 -1.91
C ARG A 281 28.83 -5.86 -3.01
N TRP A 282 28.59 -5.36 -4.21
CA TRP A 282 28.31 -6.18 -5.39
C TRP A 282 29.42 -7.23 -5.58
N LYS A 283 29.05 -8.40 -6.09
CA LYS A 283 29.98 -9.50 -6.36
C LYS A 283 29.83 -9.98 -7.81
N PRO A 284 30.93 -10.31 -8.49
CA PRO A 284 30.88 -10.94 -9.81
C PRO A 284 30.12 -12.27 -9.76
N PRO A 285 29.59 -12.75 -10.91
CA PRO A 285 28.95 -14.06 -11.02
C PRO A 285 29.95 -15.21 -10.91
N ASP A 286 29.42 -16.45 -10.88
CA ASP A 286 30.24 -17.66 -10.97
C ASP A 286 30.88 -17.81 -12.37
N HIS A 287 31.92 -18.63 -12.47
CA HIS A 287 32.67 -18.85 -13.71
C HIS A 287 31.76 -19.31 -14.86
N GLY A 288 31.97 -18.77 -16.06
CA GLY A 288 31.19 -19.04 -17.27
C GLY A 288 29.78 -18.42 -17.27
N THR A 289 29.50 -17.50 -16.35
CA THR A 289 28.21 -16.81 -16.23
C THR A 289 28.40 -15.31 -16.36
N TYR A 290 27.46 -14.64 -17.02
CA TYR A 290 27.43 -13.17 -17.09
C TYR A 290 26.45 -12.61 -16.07
N LYS A 291 26.75 -11.41 -15.55
CA LYS A 291 25.87 -10.72 -14.61
C LYS A 291 25.36 -9.43 -15.22
N ILE A 292 24.05 -9.26 -15.22
CA ILE A 292 23.36 -8.13 -15.81
C ILE A 292 22.64 -7.38 -14.71
N ASN A 293 23.06 -6.16 -14.42
CA ASN A 293 22.40 -5.30 -13.46
C ASN A 293 21.49 -4.31 -14.19
N TYR A 294 20.26 -4.13 -13.74
CA TYR A 294 19.30 -3.18 -14.31
C TYR A 294 18.70 -2.26 -13.26
N ASP A 295 18.26 -1.08 -13.67
CA ASP A 295 17.59 -0.11 -12.79
C ASP A 295 16.63 0.81 -13.57
N GLY A 296 15.62 1.31 -12.87
CA GLY A 296 14.68 2.31 -13.36
C GLY A 296 14.80 3.67 -12.66
N ALA A 297 14.75 4.76 -13.44
CA ALA A 297 14.68 6.12 -12.91
C ALA A 297 13.45 6.86 -13.42
N ILE A 298 12.82 7.67 -12.56
CA ILE A 298 11.71 8.55 -12.95
C ILE A 298 12.12 10.02 -12.89
N PHE A 299 11.62 10.80 -13.84
CA PHE A 299 11.82 12.24 -13.95
C PHE A 299 10.46 12.94 -14.11
N PRO A 300 9.69 13.10 -13.01
CA PRO A 300 8.32 13.59 -13.07
C PRO A 300 8.16 14.98 -13.68
N GLN A 301 9.12 15.88 -13.43
CA GLN A 301 9.10 17.25 -13.94
C GLN A 301 9.23 17.31 -15.47
N GLN A 302 9.95 16.34 -16.05
CA GLN A 302 10.18 16.24 -17.49
C GLN A 302 9.19 15.29 -18.19
N GLY A 303 8.34 14.58 -17.44
CA GLY A 303 7.45 13.55 -17.99
C GLY A 303 8.21 12.38 -18.63
N LYS A 304 9.41 12.06 -18.12
CA LYS A 304 10.29 11.00 -18.65
C LYS A 304 10.63 9.96 -17.60
N ALA A 305 11.07 8.80 -18.07
CA ALA A 305 11.75 7.78 -17.28
C ALA A 305 13.03 7.32 -17.99
N GLY A 306 13.95 6.74 -17.23
CA GLY A 306 15.21 6.21 -17.70
C GLY A 306 15.38 4.75 -17.32
N ILE A 307 16.00 3.98 -18.20
CA ILE A 307 16.41 2.60 -17.99
C ILE A 307 17.93 2.56 -18.06
N GLY A 308 18.57 1.89 -17.10
CA GLY A 308 19.99 1.60 -17.12
C GLY A 308 20.24 0.11 -17.05
N VAL A 309 21.15 -0.41 -17.87
CA VAL A 309 21.58 -1.82 -17.81
C VAL A 309 23.08 -1.90 -17.99
N VAL A 310 23.76 -2.72 -17.19
CA VAL A 310 25.18 -3.04 -17.37
C VAL A 310 25.37 -4.55 -17.37
N VAL A 311 26.15 -5.04 -18.33
CA VAL A 311 26.52 -6.45 -18.49
C VAL A 311 27.99 -6.61 -18.11
N ARG A 312 28.26 -7.57 -17.22
CA ARG A 312 29.60 -7.87 -16.71
C ARG A 312 29.93 -9.34 -16.84
N ASP A 313 31.21 -9.63 -17.01
CA ASP A 313 31.76 -10.99 -17.00
C ASP A 313 32.03 -11.53 -15.58
N GLU A 314 32.64 -12.70 -15.51
CA GLU A 314 33.02 -13.42 -14.29
C GLU A 314 34.12 -12.73 -13.45
N VAL A 315 34.92 -11.83 -14.03
CA VAL A 315 35.89 -11.01 -13.28
C VAL A 315 35.31 -9.65 -12.88
N GLY A 316 34.10 -9.35 -13.33
CA GLY A 316 33.40 -8.10 -13.07
C GLY A 316 33.76 -6.97 -14.04
N ALA A 317 34.47 -7.27 -15.13
CA ALA A 317 34.73 -6.31 -16.20
C ALA A 317 33.43 -6.01 -16.95
N VAL A 318 33.26 -4.76 -17.36
CA VAL A 318 32.09 -4.34 -18.14
C VAL A 318 32.28 -4.82 -19.56
N LEU A 319 31.28 -5.53 -20.10
CA LEU A 319 31.25 -5.95 -21.50
C LEU A 319 30.42 -5.00 -22.35
N ALA A 320 29.31 -4.53 -21.79
CA ALA A 320 28.48 -3.52 -22.40
C ALA A 320 27.61 -2.84 -21.35
N SER A 321 27.24 -1.60 -21.62
CA SER A 321 26.25 -0.88 -20.83
C SER A 321 25.30 -0.10 -21.74
N LEU A 322 24.09 0.16 -21.24
CA LEU A 322 23.13 0.99 -21.95
C LEU A 322 22.41 1.95 -21.01
N SER A 323 22.00 3.06 -21.58
CA SER A 323 21.09 4.02 -21.00
C SER A 323 20.00 4.33 -22.03
N GLN A 324 18.74 4.27 -21.62
CA GLN A 324 17.61 4.49 -22.51
C GLN A 324 16.58 5.39 -21.87
N GLN A 325 16.20 6.46 -22.57
CA GLN A 325 15.07 7.30 -22.18
C GLN A 325 13.75 6.72 -22.72
N MET A 326 12.68 6.84 -21.93
CA MET A 326 11.33 6.51 -22.35
C MET A 326 10.29 7.50 -21.79
N PRO A 327 9.07 7.55 -22.35
CA PRO A 327 7.96 8.27 -21.73
C PRO A 327 7.68 7.77 -20.31
N LEU A 328 7.26 8.64 -19.41
CA LEU A 328 7.02 8.30 -18.00
C LEU A 328 5.83 7.34 -17.85
N PRO A 329 6.03 6.09 -17.39
CA PRO A 329 4.94 5.20 -17.05
C PRO A 329 4.20 5.66 -15.79
N THR A 330 3.00 5.13 -15.55
CA THR A 330 2.16 5.53 -14.42
C THR A 330 2.79 5.24 -13.05
N THR A 331 3.60 4.19 -12.96
CA THR A 331 4.16 3.72 -11.68
C THR A 331 5.64 3.40 -11.77
N VAL A 332 6.35 3.58 -10.65
CA VAL A 332 7.77 3.17 -10.53
C VAL A 332 7.93 1.67 -10.81
N ALA A 333 6.98 0.82 -10.35
CA ALA A 333 7.02 -0.61 -10.60
C ALA A 333 6.96 -0.97 -12.10
N GLN A 334 6.25 -0.19 -12.92
CA GLN A 334 6.29 -0.37 -14.38
C GLN A 334 7.65 -0.01 -14.96
N VAL A 335 8.31 1.05 -14.45
CA VAL A 335 9.66 1.42 -14.90
C VAL A 335 10.64 0.29 -14.60
N GLU A 336 10.60 -0.25 -13.38
CA GLU A 336 11.44 -1.39 -12.99
C GLU A 336 11.15 -2.65 -13.80
N ALA A 337 9.88 -2.95 -14.08
CA ALA A 337 9.50 -4.08 -14.94
C ALA A 337 10.00 -3.91 -16.39
N LEU A 338 9.92 -2.69 -16.93
CA LEU A 338 10.43 -2.36 -18.26
C LEU A 338 11.96 -2.44 -18.30
N ALA A 339 12.65 -1.98 -17.26
CA ALA A 339 14.10 -2.12 -17.12
C ALA A 339 14.53 -3.60 -17.08
N ALA A 340 13.79 -4.43 -16.32
CA ALA A 340 14.03 -5.88 -16.28
C ALA A 340 13.84 -6.54 -17.65
N ARG A 341 12.76 -6.20 -18.37
CA ARG A 341 12.52 -6.71 -19.73
C ARG A 341 13.64 -6.28 -20.68
N ARG A 342 14.04 -5.01 -20.64
CA ARG A 342 15.12 -4.48 -21.47
C ARG A 342 16.45 -5.16 -21.18
N ALA A 343 16.72 -5.52 -19.92
CA ALA A 343 17.92 -6.27 -19.54
C ALA A 343 17.97 -7.67 -20.17
N VAL A 344 16.83 -8.36 -20.26
CA VAL A 344 16.72 -9.64 -20.96
C VAL A 344 16.92 -9.45 -22.46
N GLU A 345 16.29 -8.44 -23.07
CA GLU A 345 16.47 -8.12 -24.49
C GLU A 345 17.95 -7.82 -24.81
N PHE A 346 18.61 -7.04 -23.96
CA PHE A 346 20.02 -6.69 -24.14
C PHE A 346 20.95 -7.91 -23.99
N ALA A 347 20.61 -8.86 -23.10
CA ALA A 347 21.33 -10.13 -23.01
C ALA A 347 21.31 -10.90 -24.34
N LEU A 348 20.13 -10.95 -24.98
CA LEU A 348 19.93 -11.62 -26.27
C LEU A 348 20.66 -10.89 -27.41
N GLU A 349 20.60 -9.55 -27.44
CA GLU A 349 21.33 -8.72 -28.41
C GLU A 349 22.84 -8.92 -28.32
N MET A 350 23.37 -9.07 -27.10
CA MET A 350 24.79 -9.30 -26.83
C MET A 350 25.22 -10.76 -27.04
N GLY A 351 24.29 -11.68 -27.28
CA GLY A 351 24.59 -13.11 -27.43
C GLY A 351 25.05 -13.80 -26.15
N VAL A 352 24.80 -13.21 -24.96
CA VAL A 352 25.13 -13.83 -23.67
C VAL A 352 23.97 -14.68 -23.18
N THR A 353 24.17 -15.99 -23.08
CA THR A 353 23.08 -16.97 -22.91
C THR A 353 22.98 -17.59 -21.52
N ILE A 354 24.03 -17.50 -20.71
CA ILE A 354 24.07 -17.97 -19.30
C ILE A 354 24.20 -16.73 -18.41
N VAL A 355 23.09 -16.27 -17.84
CA VAL A 355 23.02 -14.95 -17.20
C VAL A 355 22.36 -14.97 -15.81
N VAL A 356 22.88 -14.12 -14.92
CA VAL A 356 22.23 -13.72 -13.67
C VAL A 356 21.77 -12.27 -13.84
N ILE A 357 20.46 -12.03 -13.78
CA ILE A 357 19.87 -10.70 -13.94
C ILE A 357 19.50 -10.15 -12.56
N GLU A 358 20.11 -9.03 -12.18
CA GLU A 358 20.00 -8.39 -10.88
C GLU A 358 19.31 -7.02 -10.96
N GLY A 359 18.35 -6.78 -10.08
CA GLY A 359 17.71 -5.47 -9.89
C GLY A 359 17.53 -5.14 -8.42
N ASP A 360 17.23 -3.86 -8.11
CA ASP A 360 17.04 -3.40 -6.73
C ASP A 360 15.58 -3.45 -6.24
N SER A 361 14.65 -3.72 -7.15
CA SER A 361 13.23 -3.90 -6.83
C SER A 361 12.92 -5.33 -6.42
N GLU A 362 12.89 -5.57 -5.11
CA GLU A 362 12.60 -6.89 -4.54
C GLU A 362 11.25 -7.46 -5.01
N SER A 363 10.22 -6.61 -5.16
CA SER A 363 8.91 -7.04 -5.66
C SER A 363 8.97 -7.54 -7.09
N ILE A 364 9.71 -6.84 -7.97
CA ILE A 364 9.85 -7.23 -9.38
C ILE A 364 10.65 -8.52 -9.50
N CYS A 365 11.77 -8.64 -8.76
CA CYS A 365 12.58 -9.86 -8.75
C CYS A 365 11.76 -11.07 -8.29
N ARG A 366 10.96 -10.92 -7.22
CA ARG A 366 10.07 -12.01 -6.75
C ARG A 366 9.00 -12.36 -7.78
N GLU A 367 8.36 -11.39 -8.42
CA GLU A 367 7.36 -11.65 -9.45
C GLU A 367 7.94 -12.29 -10.72
N LEU A 368 9.21 -12.01 -11.06
CA LEU A 368 9.92 -12.66 -12.17
C LEU A 368 10.23 -14.13 -11.87
N GLN A 369 10.47 -14.48 -10.61
CA GLN A 369 10.69 -15.86 -10.18
C GLN A 369 9.38 -16.67 -10.03
N ASP A 370 8.26 -16.00 -9.77
CA ASP A 370 6.95 -16.66 -9.61
C ASP A 370 6.39 -17.11 -10.97
N PRO A 371 6.13 -18.41 -11.21
CA PRO A 371 5.52 -18.86 -12.46
C PRO A 371 4.06 -18.42 -12.63
N SER A 372 3.41 -17.94 -11.57
CA SER A 372 1.99 -17.56 -11.57
C SER A 372 1.74 -16.29 -12.39
N PRO A 373 0.57 -16.16 -13.03
CA PRO A 373 0.20 -14.96 -13.75
C PRO A 373 0.01 -13.76 -12.79
N SER A 374 0.74 -12.68 -13.02
CA SER A 374 0.59 -11.44 -12.23
C SER A 374 -0.65 -10.65 -12.65
N LEU A 375 -1.43 -10.21 -11.67
CA LEU A 375 -2.53 -9.25 -11.82
C LEU A 375 -2.08 -7.80 -11.58
N ALA A 376 -0.79 -7.56 -11.31
CA ALA A 376 -0.27 -6.20 -11.17
C ALA A 376 -0.36 -5.42 -12.50
N LEU A 377 -0.33 -4.09 -12.43
CA LEU A 377 -0.42 -3.24 -13.63
C LEU A 377 0.72 -3.48 -14.63
N HIS A 378 1.90 -3.88 -14.15
CA HIS A 378 3.08 -4.24 -14.95
C HIS A 378 3.17 -5.73 -15.31
N GLY A 379 2.19 -6.55 -14.92
CA GLY A 379 2.32 -8.02 -15.01
C GLY A 379 2.48 -8.58 -16.42
N HIS A 380 1.96 -7.90 -17.45
CA HIS A 380 2.18 -8.29 -18.86
C HIS A 380 3.60 -7.98 -19.35
N VAL A 381 4.23 -6.92 -18.83
CA VAL A 381 5.64 -6.61 -19.11
C VAL A 381 6.57 -7.67 -18.51
N LEU A 382 6.27 -8.15 -17.29
CA LEU A 382 7.01 -9.25 -16.69
C LEU A 382 6.79 -10.56 -17.44
N GLN A 383 5.60 -10.78 -18.00
CA GLN A 383 5.34 -11.94 -18.83
C GLN A 383 6.19 -11.90 -20.11
N ASP A 384 6.36 -10.74 -20.74
CA ASP A 384 7.30 -10.60 -21.87
C ASP A 384 8.73 -10.96 -21.47
N ALA A 385 9.22 -10.43 -20.34
CA ALA A 385 10.56 -10.71 -19.84
C ALA A 385 10.77 -12.22 -19.62
N LYS A 386 9.79 -12.91 -19.04
CA LYS A 386 9.80 -14.38 -18.86
C LYS A 386 9.82 -15.10 -20.21
N CYS A 387 8.96 -14.71 -21.15
CA CYS A 387 8.90 -15.32 -22.47
C CYS A 387 10.23 -15.16 -23.24
N LEU A 388 10.81 -13.96 -23.22
CA LEU A 388 12.11 -13.67 -23.83
C LEU A 388 13.22 -14.49 -23.19
N SER A 389 13.18 -14.62 -21.86
CA SER A 389 14.21 -15.37 -21.12
C SER A 389 14.26 -16.87 -21.47
N ASN A 390 13.22 -17.44 -22.07
CA ASN A 390 13.23 -18.82 -22.56
C ASN A 390 14.20 -19.04 -23.74
N SER A 391 14.67 -17.97 -24.38
CA SER A 391 15.68 -18.05 -25.45
C SER A 391 17.11 -18.08 -24.90
N LEU A 392 17.29 -17.89 -23.59
CA LEU A 392 18.58 -17.99 -22.90
C LEU A 392 18.82 -19.45 -22.50
N GLN A 393 20.09 -19.88 -22.50
CA GLN A 393 20.47 -21.22 -22.05
C GLN A 393 20.24 -21.40 -20.54
N SER A 394 20.52 -20.35 -19.77
CA SER A 394 20.28 -20.31 -18.33
C SER A 394 20.05 -18.88 -17.88
N VAL A 395 19.03 -18.67 -17.06
CA VAL A 395 18.64 -17.36 -16.54
C VAL A 395 18.20 -17.49 -15.09
N SER A 396 18.69 -16.60 -14.24
CA SER A 396 18.14 -16.42 -12.89
C SER A 396 17.97 -14.94 -12.57
N PHE A 397 16.81 -14.59 -12.01
CA PHE A 397 16.56 -13.23 -11.51
C PHE A 397 16.91 -13.17 -10.03
N THR A 398 17.65 -12.16 -9.58
CA THR A 398 18.03 -12.01 -8.17
C THR A 398 17.94 -10.56 -7.70
N HIS A 399 17.58 -10.34 -6.45
CA HIS A 399 17.54 -9.00 -5.87
C HIS A 399 18.91 -8.63 -5.29
N VAL A 400 19.39 -7.43 -5.61
CA VAL A 400 20.56 -6.80 -4.99
C VAL A 400 20.13 -5.50 -4.30
N ARG A 401 20.77 -5.11 -3.20
CA ARG A 401 20.47 -3.79 -2.62
C ARG A 401 21.00 -2.69 -3.53
N ARG A 402 20.43 -1.49 -3.42
CA ARG A 402 20.80 -0.32 -4.21
C ARG A 402 22.29 0.02 -4.17
N GLU A 403 22.98 -0.22 -3.05
CA GLU A 403 24.44 -0.02 -2.94
C GLU A 403 25.26 -0.99 -3.81
N GLY A 404 24.69 -2.15 -4.17
CA GLY A 404 25.26 -3.08 -5.13
C GLY A 404 24.79 -2.84 -6.57
N ASN A 405 23.86 -1.90 -6.80
CA ASN A 405 23.29 -1.61 -8.12
C ASN A 405 23.68 -0.22 -8.66
N THR A 406 24.76 0.37 -8.15
CA THR A 406 25.09 1.80 -8.38
C THR A 406 25.29 2.15 -9.85
N VAL A 407 25.89 1.26 -10.64
CA VAL A 407 26.17 1.52 -12.06
C VAL A 407 24.88 1.51 -12.89
N ALA A 408 24.02 0.51 -12.71
CA ALA A 408 22.72 0.49 -13.36
C ALA A 408 21.86 1.71 -12.95
N HIS A 409 21.92 2.08 -11.66
CA HIS A 409 21.27 3.29 -11.15
C HIS A 409 21.80 4.57 -11.80
N GLY A 410 23.12 4.70 -11.92
CA GLY A 410 23.77 5.81 -12.63
C GLY A 410 23.31 5.88 -14.09
N LEU A 411 23.29 4.74 -14.79
CA LEU A 411 22.88 4.65 -16.19
C LEU A 411 21.41 5.04 -16.38
N ALA A 412 20.52 4.60 -15.49
CA ALA A 412 19.11 4.96 -15.53
C ALA A 412 18.91 6.47 -15.32
N ARG A 413 19.70 7.07 -14.41
CA ARG A 413 19.68 8.52 -14.17
C ARG A 413 20.28 9.33 -15.32
N TRP A 414 21.29 8.78 -16.00
CA TRP A 414 21.99 9.42 -17.11
C TRP A 414 21.07 9.63 -18.33
N ALA A 415 20.03 8.79 -18.48
CA ALA A 415 19.07 8.85 -19.58
C ALA A 415 18.34 10.20 -19.72
N ILE A 416 18.31 11.05 -18.68
CA ILE A 416 17.69 12.37 -18.79
C ILE A 416 18.47 13.34 -19.69
N ASN A 417 19.78 13.12 -19.82
CA ASN A 417 20.67 14.02 -20.56
C ASN A 417 20.60 13.80 -22.08
N TRP A 418 20.15 12.62 -22.52
CA TRP A 418 20.17 12.24 -23.93
C TRP A 418 18.84 11.61 -24.33
N PRO A 419 18.13 12.20 -25.32
CA PRO A 419 16.93 11.60 -25.86
C PRO A 419 17.37 10.48 -26.80
N ASN A 420 17.36 9.22 -26.35
CA ASN A 420 17.34 7.95 -27.12
C ASN A 420 17.99 6.81 -26.30
N LEU A 421 18.20 5.67 -26.95
CA LEU A 421 19.06 4.57 -26.50
C LEU A 421 20.52 4.91 -26.83
N THR A 422 21.39 4.81 -25.83
CA THR A 422 22.85 4.85 -25.99
C THR A 422 23.43 3.56 -25.43
N VAL A 423 24.37 2.97 -26.16
CA VAL A 423 25.07 1.72 -25.80
C VAL A 423 26.58 1.98 -25.84
N TRP A 424 27.28 1.51 -24.82
CA TRP A 424 28.74 1.50 -24.75
C TRP A 424 29.22 0.05 -24.72
N MET A 425 30.26 -0.24 -25.51
CA MET A 425 30.92 -1.53 -25.51
C MET A 425 32.17 -1.44 -24.65
N GLU A 426 32.37 -2.44 -23.79
CA GLU A 426 33.50 -2.55 -22.86
C GLU A 426 33.66 -1.38 -21.87
N ASP A 427 32.64 -0.51 -21.75
CA ASP A 427 32.74 0.74 -21.00
C ASP A 427 31.39 1.17 -20.39
N VAL A 428 31.47 2.18 -19.52
CA VAL A 428 30.35 2.96 -18.97
C VAL A 428 30.61 4.46 -19.21
N PRO A 429 29.59 5.32 -19.24
CA PRO A 429 29.78 6.76 -19.29
C PRO A 429 30.76 7.26 -18.21
N PRO A 430 31.65 8.22 -18.51
CA PRO A 430 32.70 8.67 -17.57
C PRO A 430 32.19 9.20 -16.21
N ASP A 431 30.92 9.61 -16.16
CA ASP A 431 30.27 10.22 -15.00
C ASP A 431 29.52 9.20 -14.10
N ILE A 432 29.73 7.90 -14.31
CA ILE A 432 29.09 6.77 -13.59
C ILE A 432 30.15 5.89 -12.95
#